data_AF-A0A1V4XFB4-F1
#
_entry.id   AF-A0A1V4XFB4-F1
#
_cell.length_a   1.000
_cell.length_b   1.000
_cell.length_c   1.000
_cell.angle_alpha   90.00
_cell.angle_beta   90.00
_cell.angle_gamma   90.00
#
_symmetry.space_group_name_H-M   'P 1'
#
loop_
_entity.id
_entity.type
_entity.pdbx_description
1 polymer ?
#
loop_
_entity_poly.entity_id
_entity_poly.type
_entity_poly.pdbx_seq_one_letter_code
_entity_poly.pdbx_strand_id
1 'polypeptide(L)'
;MKPEDRKHFADLSEVRLMALCIWAEARGEGMEGCIAVGSVVLNRVDFGKMDDPWGRRYGRSVHTVIMAPYQFSWLNSNDPQYKRCVEIARDWGERDAPGMDLCMDIAEGLLDGTIKRNVSSLHYHALYVKPKWADKMVVERTIGNHVFYLDVSMISDESNWPKYADVVLKRYK
;
A
#
# COMPACT_ATOMS: atom_id res chain seq x y z
N MET A 1 4.20 -8.14 13.95
CA MET A 1 4.13 -9.56 13.54
C MET A 1 4.96 -10.40 14.49
N LYS A 2 4.52 -11.62 14.79
CA LYS A 2 5.30 -12.57 15.58
C LYS A 2 6.47 -13.12 14.72
N PRO A 3 7.67 -13.32 15.29
CA PRO A 3 8.82 -13.77 14.51
C PRO A 3 8.58 -15.06 13.69
N GLU A 4 7.86 -16.02 14.27
CA GLU A 4 7.56 -17.32 13.67
C GLU A 4 6.66 -17.24 12.43
N ASP A 5 5.80 -16.22 12.34
CA ASP A 5 4.86 -16.03 11.24
C ASP A 5 5.50 -15.33 10.04
N ARG A 6 6.68 -14.70 10.22
CA ARG A 6 7.32 -13.85 9.21
C ARG A 6 7.60 -14.58 7.91
N LYS A 7 8.01 -15.85 7.99
CA LYS A 7 8.29 -16.68 6.81
C LYS A 7 7.08 -16.82 5.90
N HIS A 8 5.86 -16.92 6.46
CA HIS A 8 4.65 -17.11 5.67
C HIS A 8 4.38 -15.93 4.74
N PHE A 9 4.71 -14.71 5.14
CA PHE A 9 4.61 -13.53 4.28
C PHE A 9 5.82 -13.35 3.37
N ALA A 10 7.02 -13.65 3.87
CA ALA A 10 8.27 -13.52 3.11
C ALA A 10 8.33 -14.47 1.90
N ASP A 11 7.75 -15.67 2.03
CA ASP A 11 7.78 -16.71 1.00
C ASP A 11 6.71 -16.49 -0.09
N LEU A 12 5.78 -15.54 0.08
CA LEU A 12 4.81 -15.18 -0.96
C LEU A 12 5.52 -14.47 -2.14
N SER A 13 5.00 -14.65 -3.35
CA SER A 13 5.38 -13.81 -4.49
C SER A 13 4.94 -12.36 -4.26
N GLU A 14 5.54 -11.40 -4.99
CA GLU A 14 5.13 -9.98 -4.89
C GLU A 14 3.64 -9.80 -5.21
N VAL A 15 3.12 -10.53 -6.22
CA VAL A 15 1.68 -10.53 -6.57
C VAL A 15 0.82 -10.98 -5.38
N ARG A 16 1.13 -12.13 -4.77
CA ARG A 16 0.34 -12.67 -3.66
C ARG A 16 0.39 -11.79 -2.42
N LEU A 17 1.58 -11.27 -2.09
CA LEU A 17 1.74 -10.39 -0.93
C LEU A 17 1.00 -9.05 -1.15
N MET A 18 1.09 -8.49 -2.36
CA MET A 18 0.36 -7.27 -2.71
C MET A 18 -1.15 -7.50 -2.70
N ALA A 19 -1.64 -8.62 -3.25
CA ALA A 19 -3.05 -8.98 -3.22
C ALA A 19 -3.56 -9.15 -1.77
N LEU A 20 -2.80 -9.82 -0.91
CA LEU A 20 -3.16 -9.96 0.51
C LEU A 20 -3.22 -8.62 1.22
N CYS A 21 -2.30 -7.71 0.91
CA CYS A 21 -2.30 -6.35 1.44
C CYS A 21 -3.54 -5.56 0.99
N ILE A 22 -3.86 -5.60 -0.31
CA ILE A 22 -5.05 -4.96 -0.86
C ILE A 22 -6.31 -5.52 -0.22
N TRP A 23 -6.40 -6.85 -0.08
CA TRP A 23 -7.53 -7.52 0.56
C TRP A 23 -7.68 -7.16 2.04
N ALA A 24 -6.58 -7.03 2.77
CA ALA A 24 -6.60 -6.70 4.19
C ALA A 24 -7.00 -5.24 4.45
N GLU A 25 -6.60 -4.32 3.57
CA GLU A 25 -6.82 -2.88 3.73
C GLU A 25 -8.10 -2.38 3.04
N ALA A 26 -8.51 -2.97 1.92
CA ALA A 26 -9.54 -2.40 1.04
C ALA A 26 -10.58 -3.40 0.54
N ARG A 27 -10.67 -4.63 1.09
CA ARG A 27 -11.82 -5.48 0.77
C ARG A 27 -13.12 -4.77 1.14
N GLY A 28 -14.09 -4.76 0.23
CA GLY A 28 -15.36 -4.07 0.41
C GLY A 28 -15.37 -2.59 -0.03
N GLU A 29 -14.22 -2.01 -0.37
CA GLU A 29 -14.12 -0.63 -0.89
C GLU A 29 -14.40 -0.52 -2.40
N GLY A 30 -14.66 -1.67 -3.05
CA GLY A 30 -14.82 -1.78 -4.50
C GLY A 30 -13.49 -1.73 -5.26
N MET A 31 -13.56 -1.87 -6.58
CA MET A 31 -12.38 -1.95 -7.45
C MET A 31 -11.49 -0.70 -7.32
N GLU A 32 -12.10 0.49 -7.25
CA GLU A 32 -11.35 1.75 -7.17
C GLU A 32 -10.54 1.87 -5.88
N GLY A 33 -11.11 1.47 -4.73
CA GLY A 33 -10.42 1.47 -3.45
C GLY A 33 -9.28 0.46 -3.39
N CYS A 34 -9.49 -0.74 -3.95
CA CYS A 34 -8.45 -1.76 -4.08
C CYS A 34 -7.26 -1.26 -4.95
N ILE A 35 -7.55 -0.63 -6.10
CA ILE A 35 -6.52 -0.03 -6.95
C ILE A 35 -5.78 1.09 -6.19
N ALA A 36 -6.48 1.88 -5.39
CA ALA A 36 -5.88 2.98 -4.65
C ALA A 36 -4.88 2.51 -3.58
N VAL A 37 -5.22 1.46 -2.82
CA VAL A 37 -4.27 0.84 -1.87
C VAL A 37 -3.07 0.25 -2.60
N GLY A 38 -3.28 -0.50 -3.68
CA GLY A 38 -2.19 -1.04 -4.50
C GLY A 38 -1.29 0.07 -5.08
N SER A 39 -1.89 1.18 -5.50
CA SER A 39 -1.18 2.37 -5.98
C SER A 39 -0.27 2.95 -4.90
N VAL A 40 -0.75 3.08 -3.66
CA VAL A 40 0.05 3.56 -2.52
C VAL A 40 1.27 2.65 -2.27
N VAL A 41 1.10 1.32 -2.33
CA VAL A 41 2.22 0.37 -2.19
C VAL A 41 3.29 0.66 -3.23
N LEU A 42 2.90 0.77 -4.51
CA LEU A 42 3.86 1.00 -5.59
C LEU A 42 4.45 2.42 -5.59
N ASN A 43 3.69 3.42 -5.16
CA ASN A 43 4.19 4.79 -4.96
C ASN A 43 5.26 4.81 -3.87
N ARG A 44 5.07 4.06 -2.78
CA ARG A 44 6.08 3.88 -1.71
C ARG A 44 7.31 3.14 -2.20
N VAL A 45 7.15 2.11 -3.06
CA VAL A 45 8.27 1.41 -3.71
C VAL A 45 9.09 2.39 -4.57
N ASP A 46 8.41 3.17 -5.41
CA ASP A 46 9.07 4.16 -6.27
C ASP A 46 9.78 5.22 -5.43
N PHE A 47 9.13 5.71 -4.36
CA PHE A 47 9.74 6.68 -3.45
C PHE A 47 10.96 6.10 -2.72
N GLY A 48 10.92 4.85 -2.26
CA GLY A 48 12.07 4.25 -1.60
C GLY A 48 13.24 3.89 -2.51
N LYS A 49 13.02 3.80 -3.83
CA LYS A 49 14.10 3.67 -4.82
C LYS A 49 14.83 4.98 -5.07
N MET A 50 14.28 6.12 -4.66
CA MET A 50 14.96 7.41 -4.74
C MET A 50 16.10 7.43 -3.73
N ASP A 51 17.22 8.06 -4.07
CA ASP A 51 18.34 8.27 -3.13
C ASP A 51 18.01 9.40 -2.14
N ASP A 52 16.91 9.20 -1.43
CA ASP A 52 16.35 10.09 -0.45
C ASP A 52 16.28 9.37 0.90
N PRO A 53 16.84 9.95 1.99
CA PRO A 53 16.82 9.33 3.31
C PRO A 53 15.40 9.03 3.83
N TRP A 54 14.42 9.86 3.49
CA TRP A 54 13.01 9.63 3.83
C TRP A 54 12.41 8.50 2.98
N GLY A 55 12.79 8.36 1.71
CA GLY A 55 12.37 7.26 0.85
C GLY A 55 12.77 5.89 1.42
N ARG A 56 14.00 5.77 1.91
CA ARG A 56 14.56 4.51 2.42
C ARG A 56 13.74 3.86 3.54
N ARG A 57 12.87 4.62 4.23
CA ARG A 57 12.00 4.09 5.29
C ARG A 57 10.94 3.11 4.80
N TYR A 58 10.50 3.25 3.54
CA TYR A 58 9.48 2.38 2.96
C TYR A 58 10.11 1.10 2.41
N GLY A 59 11.26 1.20 1.75
CA GLY A 59 11.89 0.06 1.07
C GLY A 59 11.79 0.16 -0.45
N ARG A 60 12.42 -0.79 -1.15
CA ARG A 60 12.67 -0.72 -2.61
C ARG A 60 11.93 -1.80 -3.40
N SER A 61 11.06 -2.56 -2.75
CA SER A 61 10.28 -3.67 -3.30
C SER A 61 8.93 -3.79 -2.60
N VAL A 62 7.99 -4.53 -3.18
CA VAL A 62 6.67 -4.78 -2.57
C VAL A 62 6.83 -5.39 -1.18
N HIS A 63 7.68 -6.41 -1.03
CA HIS A 63 7.96 -7.04 0.27
C HIS A 63 8.50 -6.06 1.30
N THR A 64 9.47 -5.23 0.92
CA THR A 64 10.09 -4.31 1.89
C THR A 64 9.11 -3.23 2.33
N VAL A 65 8.27 -2.73 1.42
CA VAL A 65 7.19 -1.78 1.74
C VAL A 65 6.11 -2.38 2.63
N ILE A 66 5.59 -3.55 2.27
CA ILE A 66 4.50 -4.16 3.01
C ILE A 66 4.97 -4.65 4.38
N MET A 67 6.12 -5.30 4.46
CA MET A 67 6.62 -5.92 5.69
C MET A 67 7.39 -4.95 6.60
N ALA A 68 7.57 -3.69 6.19
CA ALA A 68 8.19 -2.69 7.04
C ALA A 68 7.35 -2.44 8.31
N PRO A 69 7.99 -2.22 9.48
CA PRO A 69 7.27 -2.01 10.72
C PRO A 69 6.24 -0.88 10.63
N TYR A 70 5.04 -1.14 11.14
CA TYR A 70 3.94 -0.18 11.26
C TYR A 70 3.43 0.42 9.93
N GLN A 71 3.77 -0.16 8.77
CA GLN A 71 3.25 0.31 7.48
C GLN A 71 1.82 -0.13 7.21
N PHE A 72 1.46 -1.33 7.68
CA PHE A 72 0.12 -1.92 7.54
C PHE A 72 -0.26 -2.63 8.84
N SER A 73 -1.45 -2.33 9.36
CA SER A 73 -1.81 -2.74 10.72
C SER A 73 -2.09 -4.24 10.82
N TRP A 74 -2.57 -4.87 9.74
CA TRP A 74 -2.89 -6.30 9.68
C TRP A 74 -1.66 -7.21 9.85
N LEU A 75 -0.44 -6.68 9.80
CA LEU A 75 0.80 -7.39 10.16
C LEU A 75 1.14 -7.29 11.66
N ASN A 76 0.42 -6.51 12.45
CA ASN A 76 0.61 -6.42 13.88
C ASN A 76 -0.16 -7.53 14.57
N SER A 77 0.47 -8.27 15.49
CA SER A 77 -0.13 -9.46 16.12
C SER A 77 -1.39 -9.18 16.94
N ASN A 78 -1.64 -7.91 17.28
CA ASN A 78 -2.80 -7.47 18.06
C ASN A 78 -3.94 -6.97 17.16
N ASP A 79 -3.74 -6.90 15.84
CA ASP A 79 -4.78 -6.54 14.89
C ASP A 79 -5.76 -7.71 14.70
N PRO A 80 -7.08 -7.48 14.72
CA PRO A 80 -8.08 -8.54 14.53
C PRO A 80 -7.90 -9.35 13.23
N GLN A 81 -7.32 -8.75 12.19
CA GLN A 81 -7.09 -9.39 10.90
C GLN A 81 -5.85 -10.27 10.87
N TYR A 82 -4.95 -10.11 11.83
CA TYR A 82 -3.62 -10.73 11.82
C TYR A 82 -3.68 -12.24 11.64
N LYS A 83 -4.46 -12.92 12.49
CA LYS A 83 -4.58 -14.39 12.45
C LYS A 83 -5.07 -14.88 11.09
N ARG A 84 -6.09 -14.21 10.52
CA ARG A 84 -6.65 -14.57 9.22
C ARG A 84 -5.64 -14.37 8.08
N CYS A 85 -4.87 -13.30 8.11
CA CYS A 85 -3.84 -13.04 7.11
C CYS A 85 -2.67 -14.05 7.20
N VAL A 86 -2.26 -14.44 8.42
CA VAL A 86 -1.27 -15.51 8.61
C VAL A 86 -1.78 -16.83 8.04
N GLU A 87 -3.02 -17.20 8.30
CA GLU A 87 -3.61 -18.44 7.78
C GLU A 87 -3.71 -18.46 6.25
N ILE A 88 -4.12 -17.35 5.62
CA ILE A 88 -4.13 -17.21 4.15
C ILE A 88 -2.72 -17.30 3.58
N ALA A 89 -1.74 -16.62 4.19
CA ALA A 89 -0.36 -16.63 3.72
C ALA A 89 0.29 -18.01 3.85
N ARG A 90 -0.03 -18.75 4.91
CA ARG A 90 0.50 -20.10 5.17
C ARG A 90 -0.06 -21.14 4.19
N ASP A 91 -1.36 -21.12 3.97
CA ASP A 91 -2.10 -22.15 3.22
C ASP A 91 -2.81 -21.50 2.01
N TRP A 92 -2.03 -20.87 1.13
CA TRP A 92 -2.57 -20.10 -0.01
C TRP A 92 -3.42 -20.96 -0.94
N GLY A 93 -4.67 -20.56 -1.19
CA GLY A 93 -5.60 -21.25 -2.08
C GLY A 93 -6.49 -22.30 -1.42
N GLU A 94 -6.21 -22.71 -0.18
CA GLU A 94 -7.06 -23.65 0.58
C GLU A 94 -8.10 -22.95 1.47
N ARG A 95 -8.05 -21.62 1.56
CA ARG A 95 -8.91 -20.82 2.44
C ARG A 95 -9.86 -19.93 1.64
N ASP A 96 -11.08 -19.82 2.15
CA ASP A 96 -12.06 -18.86 1.64
C ASP A 96 -11.67 -17.43 2.07
N ALA A 97 -11.25 -16.64 1.08
CA ALA A 97 -11.00 -15.22 1.19
C ALA A 97 -11.84 -14.50 0.13
N PRO A 98 -13.13 -14.20 0.43
CA PRO A 98 -14.01 -13.55 -0.52
C PRO A 98 -13.39 -12.24 -1.05
N GLY A 99 -13.40 -12.09 -2.36
CA GLY A 99 -12.81 -10.94 -3.06
C GLY A 99 -11.29 -11.02 -3.25
N MET A 100 -10.62 -12.11 -2.88
CA MET A 100 -9.18 -12.28 -3.11
C MET A 100 -8.84 -12.33 -4.61
N ASP A 101 -9.68 -12.95 -5.44
CA ASP A 101 -9.44 -13.01 -6.90
C ASP A 101 -9.36 -11.62 -7.51
N LEU A 102 -10.28 -10.72 -7.14
CA LEU A 102 -10.21 -9.31 -7.55
C LEU A 102 -8.93 -8.64 -7.07
N CYS A 103 -8.47 -8.94 -5.85
CA CYS A 103 -7.23 -8.37 -5.32
C CYS A 103 -5.99 -8.93 -6.04
N MET A 104 -6.03 -10.19 -6.49
CA MET A 104 -5.00 -10.82 -7.32
C MET A 104 -4.93 -10.18 -8.69
N ASP A 105 -6.07 -10.03 -9.38
CA ASP A 105 -6.16 -9.39 -10.70
C ASP A 105 -5.64 -7.94 -10.63
N ILE A 106 -6.02 -7.20 -9.58
CA ILE A 106 -5.55 -5.83 -9.37
C ILE A 106 -4.04 -5.80 -9.07
N ALA A 107 -3.54 -6.70 -8.23
CA ALA A 107 -2.12 -6.75 -7.90
C ALA A 107 -1.27 -7.08 -9.14
N GLU A 108 -1.65 -8.10 -9.90
CA GLU A 108 -0.97 -8.48 -11.14
C GLU A 108 -1.00 -7.32 -12.15
N GLY A 109 -2.18 -6.75 -12.39
CA GLY A 109 -2.33 -5.66 -13.36
C GLY A 109 -1.60 -4.37 -12.96
N LEU A 110 -1.47 -4.09 -11.66
CA LEU A 110 -0.67 -2.96 -11.18
C LEU A 110 0.83 -3.20 -11.32
N LEU A 111 1.29 -4.44 -11.12
CA LEU A 111 2.70 -4.82 -11.22
C LEU A 111 3.19 -4.90 -12.66
N ASP A 112 2.37 -5.40 -13.59
CA ASP A 112 2.68 -5.47 -15.02
C ASP A 112 2.36 -4.16 -15.78
N GLY A 113 1.58 -3.26 -15.17
CA GLY A 113 1.23 -1.94 -15.70
C GLY A 113 0.01 -1.90 -16.63
N THR A 114 -0.74 -3.01 -16.74
CA THR A 114 -2.03 -3.09 -17.46
C THR A 114 -3.14 -2.34 -16.72
N ILE A 115 -3.11 -2.32 -15.38
CA ILE A 115 -3.94 -1.44 -14.54
C ILE A 115 -3.12 -0.21 -14.16
N LYS A 116 -3.68 0.97 -14.42
CA LYS A 116 -3.05 2.24 -14.03
C LYS A 116 -3.34 2.55 -12.57
N ARG A 117 -2.34 3.15 -11.92
CA ARG A 117 -2.52 3.76 -10.60
C ARG A 117 -3.56 4.88 -10.67
N ASN A 118 -4.34 5.06 -9.61
CA ASN A 118 -5.45 6.04 -9.55
C ASN A 118 -5.31 7.06 -8.41
N VAL A 119 -4.21 6.98 -7.66
CA VAL A 119 -3.76 7.96 -6.65
C VAL A 119 -2.24 8.09 -6.72
N SER A 120 -1.77 9.26 -6.37
CA SER A 120 -0.34 9.55 -6.26
C SER A 120 0.11 9.69 -4.80
N SER A 121 -0.83 9.58 -3.86
CA SER A 121 -0.60 9.58 -2.42
C SER A 121 0.36 8.49 -1.94
N LEU A 122 1.07 8.81 -0.86
CA LEU A 122 1.89 7.87 -0.08
C LEU A 122 1.23 7.50 1.26
N HIS A 123 0.23 8.28 1.68
CA HIS A 123 -0.45 8.13 2.95
C HIS A 123 -1.95 8.09 2.73
N TYR A 124 -2.63 7.29 3.54
CA TYR A 124 -4.07 7.27 3.63
C TYR A 124 -4.49 6.84 5.02
N HIS A 125 -5.73 7.12 5.38
CA HIS A 125 -6.36 6.53 6.56
C HIS A 125 -7.85 6.30 6.30
N ALA A 126 -8.45 5.40 7.08
CA ALA A 126 -9.89 5.19 7.06
C ALA A 126 -10.63 6.38 7.73
N LEU A 127 -11.82 6.73 7.26
CA LEU A 127 -12.62 7.88 7.74
C LEU A 127 -12.88 7.86 9.25
N TYR A 128 -12.93 6.68 9.87
CA TYR A 128 -13.14 6.51 11.30
C TYR A 128 -11.85 6.68 12.14
N VAL A 129 -10.70 6.94 11.52
CA VAL A 129 -9.42 7.20 12.19
C VAL A 129 -9.05 8.68 12.00
N LYS A 130 -8.47 9.30 13.04
CA LYS A 130 -7.98 10.68 12.98
C LYS A 130 -6.50 10.77 13.36
N PRO A 131 -5.58 10.58 12.40
CA PRO A 131 -4.16 10.65 12.68
C PRO A 131 -3.66 12.10 12.74
N LYS A 132 -2.81 12.42 13.72
CA LYS A 132 -2.21 13.76 13.86
C LYS A 132 -1.38 14.22 12.66
N TRP A 133 -0.84 13.28 11.88
CA TRP A 133 -0.04 13.62 10.70
C TRP A 133 -0.89 14.21 9.57
N ALA A 134 -2.19 13.91 9.52
CA ALA A 134 -3.09 14.38 8.46
C ALA A 134 -3.24 15.90 8.46
N ASP A 135 -3.11 16.55 9.63
CA ASP A 135 -3.21 18.01 9.78
C ASP A 135 -2.10 18.76 9.02
N LYS A 136 -1.04 18.06 8.58
CA LYS A 136 0.11 18.63 7.85
C LYS A 136 0.17 18.21 6.39
N MET A 137 -0.85 17.53 5.88
CA MET A 137 -0.87 16.97 4.52
C MET A 137 -1.98 17.59 3.67
N VAL A 138 -1.85 17.49 2.35
CA VAL A 138 -2.91 17.88 1.40
C VAL A 138 -3.75 16.66 1.09
N VAL A 139 -5.07 16.78 1.19
CA VAL A 139 -5.98 15.72 0.70
C VAL A 139 -5.92 15.68 -0.82
N GLU A 140 -5.55 14.53 -1.37
CA GLU A 140 -5.63 14.28 -2.82
C GLU A 140 -7.08 13.98 -3.21
N ARG A 141 -7.66 12.94 -2.58
CA ARG A 141 -9.01 12.48 -2.83
C ARG A 141 -9.50 11.53 -1.74
N THR A 142 -10.82 11.31 -1.70
CA THR A 142 -11.46 10.27 -0.89
C THR A 142 -12.00 9.20 -1.83
N ILE A 143 -11.71 7.92 -1.57
CA ILE A 143 -12.23 6.77 -2.32
C ILE A 143 -12.76 5.77 -1.29
N GLY A 144 -14.06 5.48 -1.37
CA GLY A 144 -14.75 4.70 -0.35
C GLY A 144 -14.60 5.32 1.04
N ASN A 145 -14.15 4.51 1.99
CA ASN A 145 -13.87 4.87 3.37
C ASN A 145 -12.44 5.38 3.59
N HIS A 146 -11.64 5.62 2.55
CA HIS A 146 -10.26 6.07 2.68
C HIS A 146 -10.05 7.49 2.18
N VAL A 147 -9.32 8.29 2.96
CA VAL A 147 -8.83 9.62 2.56
C VAL A 147 -7.34 9.49 2.23
N PHE A 148 -6.95 9.92 1.04
CA PHE A 148 -5.60 9.83 0.49
C PHE A 148 -4.91 11.20 0.53
N TYR A 149 -3.63 11.20 0.89
CA TYR A 149 -2.87 12.42 1.21
C TYR A 149 -1.52 12.52 0.48
N LEU A 150 -1.24 13.74 0.01
CA LEU A 150 0.06 14.19 -0.45
C LEU A 150 0.80 14.91 0.69
N ASP A 151 2.10 14.67 0.79
CA ASP A 151 2.94 15.32 1.80
C ASP A 151 3.34 16.73 1.34
N VAL A 152 2.87 17.76 2.06
CA VAL A 152 3.15 19.18 1.75
C VAL A 152 4.66 19.44 1.73
N SER A 153 5.43 18.82 2.63
CA SER A 153 6.88 19.05 2.74
C SER A 153 7.64 18.58 1.50
N MET A 154 7.10 17.59 0.81
CA MET A 154 7.62 17.06 -0.45
C MET A 154 7.20 17.89 -1.66
N ILE A 155 6.17 18.73 -1.51
CA ILE A 155 5.66 19.65 -2.53
C ILE A 155 6.32 21.04 -2.41
N SER A 156 6.61 21.49 -1.19
CA SER A 156 7.11 22.84 -0.90
C SER A 156 8.61 23.03 -1.11
N ASP A 157 9.38 21.95 -1.25
CA ASP A 157 10.81 22.01 -1.59
C ASP A 157 10.97 21.84 -3.11
N GLU A 158 11.23 22.94 -3.83
CA GLU A 158 11.41 22.94 -5.28
C GLU A 158 12.54 22.01 -5.75
N SER A 159 13.49 21.63 -4.89
CA SER A 159 14.54 20.67 -5.21
C SER A 159 14.06 19.21 -5.18
N ASN A 160 12.99 18.93 -4.44
CA ASN A 160 12.33 17.63 -4.36
C ASN A 160 11.18 17.48 -5.37
N TRP A 161 10.64 18.60 -5.87
CA TRP A 161 9.53 18.62 -6.82
C TRP A 161 9.78 17.85 -8.13
N PRO A 162 10.94 17.93 -8.82
CA PRO A 162 11.16 17.16 -10.05
C PRO A 162 11.16 15.64 -9.78
N LYS A 163 11.76 15.25 -8.67
CA LYS A 163 11.91 13.89 -8.18
C LYS A 163 10.56 13.27 -7.77
N TYR A 164 9.70 14.06 -7.13
CA TYR A 164 8.35 13.66 -6.73
C TYR A 164 7.33 13.77 -7.85
N ALA A 165 7.37 14.82 -8.68
CA ALA A 165 6.47 14.99 -9.82
C ALA A 165 6.67 13.87 -10.84
N ASP A 166 7.87 13.31 -10.98
CA ASP A 166 8.11 12.13 -11.85
C ASP A 166 7.39 10.87 -11.36
N VAL A 167 7.25 10.71 -10.04
CA VAL A 167 6.55 9.58 -9.39
C VAL A 167 5.05 9.82 -9.26
N VAL A 168 4.65 11.07 -9.01
CA VAL A 168 3.30 11.48 -8.56
C VAL A 168 2.49 12.15 -9.68
N LEU A 169 3.09 12.86 -10.63
CA LEU A 169 2.37 13.75 -11.55
C LEU A 169 2.68 13.56 -13.06
N LYS A 170 3.86 13.06 -13.45
CA LYS A 170 4.26 12.95 -14.87
C LYS A 170 3.69 11.74 -15.63
N ARG A 171 2.97 10.83 -14.97
CA ARG A 171 2.31 9.69 -15.64
C ARG A 171 0.92 9.98 -16.21
N TYR A 172 0.47 11.24 -16.18
CA TYR A 172 -0.83 11.70 -16.69
C TYR A 172 -0.72 12.70 -17.86
N LYS A 173 0.28 12.55 -18.72
CA LYS A 173 0.30 13.16 -20.06
C LYS A 173 0.34 12.08 -21.12
#